data_AF-A0A915LSP1-F1
#
_entry.id   AF-A0A915LSP1-F1
#
_cell.length_a   1.000
_cell.length_b   1.000
_cell.length_c   1.000
_cell.angle_alpha   90.00
_cell.angle_beta   90.00
_cell.angle_gamma   90.00
#
_symmetry.space_group_name_H-M   'P 1'
#
loop_
_entity.id
_entity.type
_entity.pdbx_description
1 polymer ?
#
loop_
_entity_poly.entity_id
_entity_poly.type
_entity_poly.pdbx_seq_one_letter_code
_entity_poly.pdbx_strand_id
1 'polypeptide(L)'
;MAEPEPLGLWPGLAIGSLLFVLILLCVLGNLLVILAILIERDLRSRPQYYLIFSLAVADLMVGLLITPLGAWTTLRQKWEMGVTVCDFWISVDDKGFVSRVENQKICLISQDIAYQVFSTSTAFYIPLCAIIIIYYKIMRAAKKRFRRERDRRTLNRGVVDDSSVPLKTSKQMDFEEQNSSPTTQKYTATSGEKNNNNYPTNCSSPILNKQQNGRQFSESNNKVNFRSISE
;
A
#
# COMPACT_ATOMS: atom_id res chain seq x y z
N MET A 1 45.49 -23.34 13.33
CA MET A 1 44.85 -22.02 13.20
C MET A 1 44.83 -21.40 14.58
N ALA A 2 45.03 -20.09 14.72
CA ALA A 2 44.95 -19.45 16.02
C ALA A 2 43.49 -19.48 16.51
N GLU A 3 43.29 -19.79 17.78
CA GLU A 3 42.01 -19.57 18.44
C GLU A 3 41.68 -18.07 18.41
N PRO A 4 40.42 -17.66 18.22
CA PRO A 4 40.05 -16.25 18.31
C PRO A 4 40.31 -15.78 19.74
N GLU A 5 41.16 -14.75 19.89
CA GLU A 5 41.36 -14.06 21.17
C GLU A 5 40.00 -13.64 21.73
N PRO A 6 39.66 -14.00 22.98
CA PRO A 6 38.35 -13.68 23.54
C PRO A 6 38.18 -12.16 23.60
N LEU A 7 37.02 -11.67 23.12
CA LEU A 7 36.62 -10.28 23.31
C LEU A 7 36.78 -9.92 24.78
N GLY A 8 37.58 -8.89 25.07
CA GLY A 8 37.81 -8.44 26.45
C GLY A 8 36.47 -8.16 27.14
N LEU A 9 36.41 -8.42 28.46
CA LEU A 9 35.16 -8.39 29.24
C LEU A 9 34.36 -7.09 29.03
N TRP A 10 35.04 -5.94 29.00
CA TRP A 10 34.41 -4.64 28.79
C TRP A 10 33.83 -4.47 27.36
N PRO A 11 34.58 -4.66 26.25
CA PRO A 11 34.00 -4.77 24.91
C PRO A 11 32.85 -5.76 24.79
N GLY A 12 32.99 -6.98 25.32
CA GLY A 12 31.96 -8.02 25.24
C GLY A 12 30.66 -7.60 25.92
N LEU A 13 30.74 -7.03 27.13
CA LEU A 13 29.57 -6.55 27.87
C LEU A 13 28.92 -5.33 27.17
N ALA A 14 29.71 -4.42 26.62
CA ALA A 14 29.22 -3.26 25.88
C ALA A 14 28.52 -3.65 24.57
N ILE A 15 29.12 -4.54 23.78
CA ILE A 15 28.55 -5.07 22.53
C ILE A 15 27.27 -5.87 22.84
N GLY A 16 27.30 -6.74 23.86
CA GLY A 16 26.13 -7.53 24.27
C GLY A 16 24.96 -6.66 24.74
N SER A 17 25.22 -5.64 25.54
CA SER A 17 24.22 -4.66 25.98
C SER A 17 23.63 -3.89 24.79
N LEU A 18 24.47 -3.39 23.88
CA LEU A 18 24.04 -2.68 22.68
C LEU A 18 23.15 -3.57 21.79
N LEU A 19 23.58 -4.80 21.50
CA LEU A 19 22.81 -5.75 20.69
C LEU A 19 21.47 -6.10 21.34
N PHE A 20 21.44 -6.30 22.66
CA PHE A 20 20.20 -6.56 23.40
C PHE A 20 19.22 -5.38 23.31
N VAL A 21 19.70 -4.14 23.49
CA VAL A 21 18.88 -2.93 23.33
C VAL A 21 18.35 -2.80 21.90
N LEU A 22 19.18 -3.06 20.88
CA LEU A 22 18.74 -3.02 19.48
C LEU A 22 17.68 -4.09 19.16
N ILE A 23 17.82 -5.31 19.71
CA ILE A 23 16.81 -6.38 19.58
C ILE A 23 15.49 -5.93 20.22
N LEU A 24 15.52 -5.39 21.44
CA LEU A 24 14.32 -4.90 22.12
C LEU A 24 13.65 -3.75 21.35
N LEU A 25 14.42 -2.78 20.84
CA LEU A 25 13.88 -1.67 20.05
C LEU A 25 13.22 -2.17 18.75
N CYS A 26 13.83 -3.13 18.06
CA CYS A 26 13.26 -3.74 16.85
C CYS A 26 11.93 -4.46 17.15
N VAL A 27 11.92 -5.31 18.19
CA VAL A 27 10.73 -6.09 18.56
C VAL A 27 9.61 -5.18 19.06
N LEU A 28 9.89 -4.27 20.01
CA LEU A 28 8.89 -3.37 20.56
C LEU A 28 8.35 -2.39 19.50
N GLY A 29 9.20 -1.85 18.64
CA GLY A 29 8.78 -0.97 17.55
C GLY A 29 7.78 -1.65 16.60
N ASN A 30 8.09 -2.87 16.16
CA ASN A 30 7.22 -3.59 15.24
C ASN A 30 5.95 -4.16 15.90
N LEU A 31 6.02 -4.55 17.18
CA LEU A 31 4.81 -4.86 17.97
C LEU A 31 3.89 -3.63 18.09
N LEU A 32 4.43 -2.43 18.33
CA LEU A 32 3.64 -1.20 18.38
C LEU A 32 2.99 -0.86 17.03
N VAL A 33 3.70 -1.06 15.91
CA VAL A 33 3.13 -0.91 14.55
C VAL A 33 1.95 -1.87 14.34
N ILE A 34 2.11 -3.15 14.72
CA ILE A 34 1.03 -4.14 14.59
C ILE A 34 -0.15 -3.77 15.51
N LEU A 35 0.10 -3.41 16.77
CA LEU A 35 -0.95 -2.99 17.71
C LEU A 35 -1.71 -1.75 17.20
N ALA A 36 -1.02 -0.76 16.64
CA ALA A 36 -1.66 0.41 16.04
C ALA A 36 -2.59 0.04 14.87
N ILE A 37 -2.17 -0.89 13.99
CA ILE A 37 -3.00 -1.41 12.88
C ILE A 37 -4.16 -2.30 13.38
N LEU A 38 -4.01 -2.96 14.54
CA LEU A 38 -5.07 -3.75 15.15
C LEU A 38 -6.14 -2.88 15.83
N ILE A 39 -5.72 -1.80 16.49
CA ILE A 39 -6.60 -0.82 17.14
C ILE A 39 -7.33 0.02 16.09
N GLU A 40 -6.63 0.51 15.07
CA GLU A 40 -7.19 1.43 14.08
C GLU A 40 -7.93 0.70 12.96
N ARG A 41 -9.25 0.63 13.10
CA ARG A 41 -10.15 -0.12 12.20
C ARG A 41 -10.23 0.51 10.81
N ASP A 42 -10.04 1.83 10.69
CA ASP A 42 -10.13 2.51 9.38
C ASP A 42 -8.87 2.29 8.52
N LEU A 43 -7.69 2.19 9.13
CA LEU A 43 -6.44 1.87 8.41
C LEU A 43 -6.53 0.50 7.71
N ARG A 44 -7.24 -0.47 8.31
CA ARG A 44 -7.51 -1.79 7.71
C ARG A 44 -8.43 -1.74 6.48
N SER A 45 -9.08 -0.61 6.19
CA SER A 45 -9.90 -0.46 4.97
C SER A 45 -9.10 0.01 3.75
N ARG A 46 -7.79 0.32 3.89
CA ARG A 46 -6.93 0.81 2.80
C ARG A 46 -5.99 -0.29 2.29
N PRO A 47 -5.91 -0.61 0.98
CA PRO A 47 -5.07 -1.72 0.48
C PRO A 47 -3.56 -1.59 0.77
N GLN A 48 -3.12 -0.42 1.25
CA GLN A 48 -1.74 -0.15 1.67
C GLN A 48 -1.36 -0.81 3.02
N TYR A 49 -2.32 -1.17 3.89
CA TYR A 49 -1.99 -1.73 5.22
C TYR A 49 -1.26 -3.07 5.14
N TYR A 50 -1.54 -3.89 4.11
CA TYR A 50 -0.88 -5.19 3.93
C TYR A 50 0.64 -5.07 3.80
N LEU A 51 1.14 -4.04 3.12
CA LEU A 51 2.59 -3.81 2.99
C LEU A 51 3.22 -3.48 4.34
N ILE A 52 2.62 -2.56 5.09
CA ILE A 52 3.11 -2.13 6.41
C ILE A 52 3.07 -3.30 7.41
N PHE A 53 1.99 -4.09 7.38
CA PHE A 53 1.85 -5.29 8.21
C PHE A 53 2.89 -6.36 7.83
N SER A 54 3.10 -6.63 6.54
CA SER A 54 4.09 -7.60 6.07
C SER A 54 5.52 -7.21 6.45
N LEU A 55 5.83 -5.91 6.43
CA LEU A 55 7.12 -5.38 6.87
C LEU A 55 7.32 -5.61 8.37
N ALA A 56 6.35 -5.22 9.20
CA ALA A 56 6.42 -5.43 10.65
C ALA A 56 6.52 -6.92 11.04
N VAL A 57 5.85 -7.82 10.32
CA VAL A 57 5.98 -9.28 10.54
C VAL A 57 7.36 -9.78 10.12
N ALA A 58 7.91 -9.32 8.99
CA ALA A 58 9.26 -9.67 8.55
C ALA A 58 10.30 -9.18 9.56
N ASP A 59 10.21 -7.93 10.01
CA ASP A 59 11.12 -7.35 11.00
C ASP A 59 11.01 -8.05 12.36
N LEU A 60 9.84 -8.58 12.75
CA LEU A 60 9.72 -9.45 13.93
C LEU A 60 10.41 -10.81 13.75
N MET A 61 10.31 -11.43 12.57
CA MET A 61 11.08 -12.66 12.30
C MET A 61 12.59 -12.38 12.33
N VAL A 62 13.04 -11.27 11.75
CA VAL A 62 14.44 -10.84 11.81
C VAL A 62 14.85 -10.57 13.27
N GLY A 63 14.08 -9.79 14.01
CA GLY A 63 14.40 -9.41 15.40
C GLY A 63 14.38 -10.56 16.41
N LEU A 64 13.55 -11.58 16.21
CA LEU A 64 13.38 -12.70 17.16
C LEU A 64 14.16 -13.96 16.78
N LEU A 65 14.36 -14.23 15.48
CA LEU A 65 15.08 -15.43 15.02
C LEU A 65 16.46 -15.07 14.48
N ILE A 66 16.55 -14.01 13.68
CA ILE A 66 17.81 -13.66 13.04
C ILE A 66 18.75 -12.99 14.07
N THR A 67 18.47 -11.75 14.47
CA THR A 67 19.38 -10.95 15.30
C THR A 67 19.93 -11.66 16.56
N PRO A 68 19.18 -12.51 17.30
CA PRO A 68 19.71 -13.23 18.47
C PRO A 68 20.78 -14.29 18.14
N LEU A 69 20.62 -15.03 17.04
CA LEU A 69 21.65 -15.98 16.56
C LEU A 69 22.93 -15.23 16.15
N GLY A 70 22.78 -14.10 15.44
CA GLY A 70 23.90 -13.23 15.09
C GLY A 70 24.58 -12.59 16.31
N ALA A 71 23.81 -12.23 17.34
CA ALA A 71 24.35 -11.72 18.60
C ALA A 71 25.12 -12.80 19.37
N TRP A 72 24.60 -14.03 19.42
CA TRP A 72 25.29 -15.18 20.02
C TRP A 72 26.65 -15.44 19.38
N THR A 73 26.71 -15.50 18.04
CA THR A 73 27.98 -15.69 17.32
C THR A 73 28.95 -14.53 17.54
N THR A 74 28.45 -13.30 17.59
CA THR A 74 29.27 -12.10 17.85
C THR A 74 29.90 -12.13 19.25
N LEU A 75 29.18 -12.65 20.26
CA LEU A 75 29.70 -12.72 21.63
C LEU A 75 30.61 -13.94 21.87
N ARG A 76 30.34 -15.08 21.23
CA ARG A 76 31.11 -16.32 21.44
C ARG A 76 32.32 -16.45 20.50
N GLN A 77 32.36 -15.69 19.40
CA GLN A 77 33.41 -15.75 18.35
C GLN A 77 33.62 -17.16 17.75
N LYS A 78 32.67 -18.08 17.95
CA LYS A 78 32.69 -19.49 17.53
C LYS A 78 31.28 -19.96 17.20
N TRP A 79 31.16 -20.93 16.30
CA TRP A 79 29.90 -21.56 15.94
C TRP A 79 29.73 -22.96 16.56
N GLU A 80 28.81 -23.08 17.51
CA GLU A 80 28.54 -24.33 18.25
C GLU A 80 27.19 -24.98 17.86
N MET A 81 26.32 -24.29 17.12
CA MET A 81 24.94 -24.72 16.83
C MET A 81 24.81 -25.78 15.70
N GLY A 82 25.93 -26.31 15.20
CA GLY A 82 25.95 -27.33 14.15
C GLY A 82 25.64 -26.84 12.73
N VAL A 83 25.81 -27.73 11.75
CA VAL A 83 25.74 -27.39 10.31
C VAL A 83 24.35 -26.93 9.87
N THR A 84 23.29 -27.57 10.35
CA THR A 84 21.89 -27.29 9.94
C THR A 84 21.43 -25.89 10.32
N VAL A 85 21.74 -25.43 11.53
CA VAL A 85 21.40 -24.07 11.98
C VAL A 85 22.24 -23.03 11.23
N CYS A 86 23.48 -23.37 10.83
CA CYS A 86 24.31 -22.46 10.02
C CYS A 86 23.74 -22.35 8.60
N ASP A 87 23.33 -23.45 7.99
CA ASP A 87 22.73 -23.44 6.65
C ASP A 87 21.40 -22.66 6.62
N PHE A 88 20.56 -22.84 7.65
CA PHE A 88 19.36 -22.00 7.81
C PHE A 88 19.71 -20.51 8.03
N TRP A 89 20.84 -20.22 8.68
CA TRP A 89 21.31 -18.85 8.96
C TRP A 89 21.84 -18.11 7.72
N ILE A 90 22.64 -18.77 6.86
CA ILE A 90 23.31 -18.12 5.73
C ILE A 90 22.88 -18.60 4.34
N SER A 91 22.24 -19.77 4.24
CA SER A 91 21.80 -20.41 3.00
C SER A 91 22.86 -20.41 1.90
N VAL A 92 23.94 -21.18 2.13
CA VAL A 92 25.14 -21.21 1.29
C VAL A 92 25.34 -22.59 0.68
N ASP A 93 25.18 -22.67 -0.64
CA ASP A 93 25.57 -23.83 -1.45
C ASP A 93 27.02 -23.67 -1.92
N ASP A 94 27.99 -24.11 -1.09
CA ASP A 94 29.37 -24.31 -1.54
C ASP A 94 29.98 -25.63 -1.06
N LYS A 95 30.88 -26.18 -1.88
CA LYS A 95 31.47 -27.52 -1.68
C LYS A 95 32.38 -27.66 -0.45
N GLY A 96 32.74 -26.56 0.20
CA GLY A 96 33.56 -26.53 1.42
C GLY A 96 32.77 -26.29 2.70
N PHE A 97 31.49 -25.89 2.60
CA PHE A 97 30.67 -25.38 3.69
C PHE A 97 30.67 -26.30 4.93
N VAL A 98 30.30 -27.57 4.76
CA VAL A 98 30.21 -28.56 5.84
C VAL A 98 31.55 -28.71 6.57
N SER A 99 32.67 -28.72 5.85
CA SER A 99 34.00 -28.86 6.45
C SER A 99 34.41 -27.63 7.27
N ARG A 100 34.07 -26.41 6.82
CA ARG A 100 34.33 -25.19 7.59
C ARG A 100 33.51 -25.13 8.88
N VAL A 101 32.22 -25.46 8.80
CA VAL A 101 31.34 -25.42 9.97
C VAL A 101 31.69 -26.52 10.97
N GLU A 102 31.96 -27.75 10.52
CA GLU A 102 32.22 -28.87 11.42
C GLU A 102 33.65 -28.86 11.99
N ASN A 103 34.68 -28.72 11.14
CA ASN A 103 36.08 -28.85 11.57
C ASN A 103 36.68 -27.55 12.11
N GLN A 104 36.25 -26.39 11.60
CA GLN A 104 36.79 -25.08 12.03
C GLN A 104 35.86 -24.34 13.00
N LYS A 105 34.62 -24.81 13.19
CA LYS A 105 33.57 -24.14 13.99
C LYS A 105 33.34 -22.69 13.55
N ILE A 106 33.39 -22.45 12.23
CA ILE A 106 33.19 -21.15 11.59
C ILE A 106 31.95 -21.22 10.69
N CYS A 107 30.95 -20.40 11.00
CA CYS A 107 29.78 -20.18 10.16
C CYS A 107 29.91 -18.81 9.48
N LEU A 108 30.43 -18.80 8.25
CA LEU A 108 30.60 -17.60 7.43
C LEU A 108 30.06 -17.82 6.02
N ILE A 109 29.56 -16.73 5.44
CA ILE A 109 29.14 -16.65 4.04
C ILE A 109 30.26 -17.12 3.09
N SER A 110 29.90 -17.69 1.93
CA SER A 110 30.91 -18.11 0.96
C SER A 110 31.73 -16.91 0.46
N GLN A 111 33.05 -17.09 0.35
CA GLN A 111 33.96 -16.10 -0.25
C GLN A 111 34.14 -16.27 -1.76
N ASP A 112 33.32 -17.11 -2.41
CA ASP A 112 33.31 -17.19 -3.87
C ASP A 112 32.83 -15.85 -4.47
N ILE A 113 33.60 -15.35 -5.44
CA ILE A 113 33.31 -14.12 -6.19
C ILE A 113 31.91 -14.22 -6.85
N ALA A 114 31.54 -15.38 -7.37
CA ALA A 114 30.24 -15.59 -7.98
C ALA A 114 29.10 -15.42 -6.97
N TYR A 115 29.26 -15.98 -5.76
CA TYR A 115 28.28 -15.83 -4.68
C TYR A 115 28.19 -14.36 -4.21
N GLN A 116 29.33 -13.69 -4.04
CA GLN A 116 29.37 -12.29 -3.58
C GLN A 116 28.69 -11.33 -4.56
N VAL A 117 28.92 -11.51 -5.87
CA VAL A 117 28.24 -10.73 -6.94
C VAL A 117 26.74 -11.05 -6.99
N PHE A 118 26.36 -12.33 -6.85
CA PHE A 118 24.94 -12.72 -6.84
C PHE A 118 24.18 -12.16 -5.63
N SER A 119 24.72 -12.31 -4.42
CA SER A 119 24.12 -11.85 -3.17
C SER A 119 23.97 -10.33 -3.12
N THR A 120 24.98 -9.56 -3.55
CA THR A 120 24.84 -8.09 -3.66
C THR A 120 23.83 -7.67 -4.73
N SER A 121 23.72 -8.44 -5.84
CA SER A 121 22.69 -8.24 -6.86
C SER A 121 21.27 -8.45 -6.33
N THR A 122 21.01 -9.52 -5.59
CA THR A 122 19.68 -9.83 -5.05
C THR A 122 19.30 -8.99 -3.83
N ALA A 123 20.26 -8.62 -2.98
CA ALA A 123 20.01 -7.83 -1.77
C ALA A 123 19.89 -6.31 -2.03
N PHE A 124 20.67 -5.75 -2.97
CA PHE A 124 20.72 -4.30 -3.19
C PHE A 124 20.22 -3.89 -4.57
N TYR A 125 20.84 -4.39 -5.64
CA TYR A 125 20.60 -3.86 -6.99
C TYR A 125 19.20 -4.19 -7.54
N ILE A 126 18.70 -5.42 -7.35
CA ILE A 126 17.37 -5.82 -7.80
C ILE A 126 16.25 -5.08 -7.04
N PRO A 127 16.25 -5.02 -5.69
CA PRO A 127 15.27 -4.23 -4.93
C PRO A 127 15.32 -2.74 -5.27
N LEU A 128 16.51 -2.15 -5.41
CA LEU A 128 16.68 -0.74 -5.77
C LEU A 128 16.10 -0.44 -7.17
N CYS A 129 16.40 -1.26 -8.17
CA CYS A 129 15.80 -1.14 -9.50
C CYS A 129 14.27 -1.28 -9.47
N ALA A 130 13.74 -2.24 -8.70
CA ALA A 130 12.30 -2.41 -8.55
C ALA A 130 11.63 -1.19 -7.90
N ILE A 131 12.21 -0.66 -6.81
CA ILE A 131 11.73 0.55 -6.12
C ILE A 131 11.76 1.77 -7.06
N ILE A 132 12.84 1.96 -7.83
CA ILE A 132 12.95 3.05 -8.82
C ILE A 132 11.86 2.94 -9.90
N ILE A 133 11.63 1.75 -10.46
CA ILE A 133 10.60 1.51 -11.48
C ILE A 133 9.20 1.76 -10.92
N ILE A 134 8.92 1.26 -9.71
CA ILE A 134 7.65 1.48 -9.00
C ILE A 134 7.43 2.97 -8.75
N TYR A 135 8.43 3.67 -8.20
CA TYR A 135 8.38 5.10 -7.91
C TYR A 135 8.17 5.93 -9.18
N TYR A 136 8.89 5.62 -10.27
CA TYR A 136 8.68 6.26 -11.57
C TYR A 136 7.24 6.07 -12.09
N LYS A 137 6.68 4.85 -11.99
CA LYS A 137 5.29 4.57 -12.39
C LYS A 137 4.30 5.33 -11.50
N ILE A 138 4.55 5.44 -10.19
CA ILE A 138 3.74 6.24 -9.25
C ILE A 138 3.81 7.73 -9.64
N MET A 139 5.00 8.30 -9.86
CA MET A 139 5.16 9.69 -10.30
C MET A 139 4.46 9.96 -11.64
N ARG A 140 4.59 9.07 -12.62
CA ARG A 140 3.92 9.19 -13.93
C ARG A 140 2.39 9.12 -13.78
N ALA A 141 1.88 8.24 -12.91
CA ALA A 141 0.46 8.13 -12.61
C ALA A 141 -0.07 9.38 -11.87
N ALA A 142 0.66 9.88 -10.86
CA ALA A 142 0.34 11.10 -10.14
C ALA A 142 0.33 12.33 -11.06
N LYS A 143 1.38 12.53 -11.87
CA LYS A 143 1.46 13.62 -12.86
C LYS A 143 0.37 13.52 -13.93
N LYS A 144 -0.08 12.31 -14.29
CA LYS A 144 -1.26 12.08 -15.15
C LYS A 144 -2.58 12.44 -14.45
N ARG A 145 -2.73 12.14 -13.15
CA ARG A 145 -3.89 12.58 -12.34
C ARG A 145 -3.93 14.11 -12.23
N PHE A 146 -2.81 14.77 -11.91
CA PHE A 146 -2.73 16.24 -11.84
C PHE A 146 -3.01 16.92 -13.19
N ARG A 147 -2.55 16.38 -14.33
CA ARG A 147 -2.95 16.92 -15.64
C ARG A 147 -4.46 16.79 -15.89
N ARG A 148 -5.03 15.59 -15.71
CA ARG A 148 -6.48 15.37 -15.86
C ARG A 148 -7.33 16.29 -14.96
N GLU A 149 -6.88 16.51 -13.73
CA GLU A 149 -7.50 17.43 -12.78
C GLU A 149 -7.48 18.88 -13.29
N ARG A 150 -6.35 19.33 -13.84
CA ARG A 150 -6.21 20.67 -14.44
C ARG A 150 -7.07 20.82 -15.70
N ASP A 151 -7.05 19.84 -16.59
CA ASP A 151 -7.78 19.89 -17.85
C ASP A 151 -9.31 19.92 -17.60
N ARG A 152 -9.81 19.18 -16.59
CA ARG A 152 -11.21 19.27 -16.13
C ARG A 152 -11.55 20.66 -15.58
N ARG A 153 -10.64 21.30 -14.83
CA ARG A 153 -10.84 22.67 -14.31
C ARG A 153 -10.89 23.71 -15.42
N THR A 154 -10.08 23.56 -16.48
CA THR A 154 -10.12 24.46 -17.65
C THR A 154 -11.43 24.31 -18.41
N LEU A 155 -11.88 23.07 -18.67
CA LEU A 155 -13.16 22.83 -19.38
C LEU A 155 -14.35 23.42 -18.61
N ASN A 156 -14.41 23.20 -17.29
CA ASN A 156 -15.48 23.74 -16.44
C ASN A 156 -15.41 25.26 -16.25
N ARG A 157 -14.31 25.90 -16.65
CA ARG A 157 -14.15 27.36 -16.66
C ARG A 157 -14.59 27.97 -17.99
N GLY A 158 -14.36 27.28 -19.11
CA GLY A 158 -14.85 27.69 -20.43
C GLY A 158 -16.38 27.68 -20.56
N VAL A 159 -17.07 26.75 -19.88
CA VAL A 159 -18.54 26.71 -19.83
C VAL A 159 -19.17 27.93 -19.10
N VAL A 160 -18.39 28.65 -18.27
CA VAL A 160 -18.87 29.82 -17.52
C VAL A 160 -18.70 31.13 -18.32
N ASP A 161 -17.72 31.21 -19.22
CA ASP A 161 -17.46 32.41 -20.04
C ASP A 161 -18.41 32.54 -21.25
N ASP A 162 -19.00 31.44 -21.73
CA ASP A 162 -19.84 31.42 -22.96
C ASP A 162 -21.29 31.90 -22.74
N SER A 163 -21.58 32.55 -21.60
CA SER A 163 -22.89 33.13 -21.27
C SER A 163 -22.88 34.66 -21.15
N SER A 164 -21.82 35.34 -21.59
CA SER A 164 -21.79 36.81 -21.57
C SER A 164 -21.04 37.49 -22.73
N VAL A 165 -21.84 38.01 -23.68
CA VAL A 165 -21.66 39.33 -24.36
C VAL A 165 -20.57 39.39 -25.47
N PRO A 166 -20.73 40.16 -26.58
CA PRO A 166 -21.88 40.33 -27.48
C PRO A 166 -21.51 40.14 -28.97
N LEU A 167 -22.44 39.73 -29.84
CA LEU A 167 -22.16 39.76 -31.29
C LEU A 167 -22.26 41.20 -31.82
N LYS A 168 -21.13 41.81 -32.21
CA LYS A 168 -21.10 43.15 -32.82
C LYS A 168 -21.64 43.13 -34.25
N THR A 169 -22.77 43.79 -34.47
CA THR A 169 -23.26 44.14 -35.81
C THR A 169 -22.34 45.14 -36.51
N SER A 170 -21.91 44.83 -37.73
CA SER A 170 -21.54 45.85 -38.71
C SER A 170 -21.66 45.34 -40.14
N LYS A 171 -22.84 45.53 -40.73
CA LYS A 171 -23.06 45.99 -42.11
C LYS A 171 -24.57 46.20 -42.32
N GLN A 172 -24.92 47.32 -42.96
CA GLN A 172 -26.27 47.67 -43.37
C GLN A 172 -26.22 48.12 -44.84
N MET A 173 -27.30 47.76 -45.55
CA MET A 173 -27.66 47.86 -46.98
C MET A 173 -28.23 46.46 -47.31
N ASP A 174 -29.48 46.27 -47.72
CA ASP A 174 -30.36 47.18 -48.46
C ASP A 174 -31.79 47.34 -47.86
N PHE A 175 -32.75 47.72 -48.72
CA PHE A 175 -33.98 48.47 -48.48
C PHE A 175 -35.25 47.59 -48.58
N GLU A 176 -36.43 48.23 -48.49
CA GLU A 176 -37.79 47.71 -48.69
C GLU A 176 -38.42 46.75 -47.64
N GLU A 177 -39.75 46.72 -47.44
CA GLU A 177 -40.77 47.77 -47.20
C GLU A 177 -42.11 47.07 -46.79
N GLN A 178 -43.05 47.82 -46.19
CA GLN A 178 -44.49 47.57 -46.09
C GLN A 178 -45.06 46.53 -45.10
N ASN A 179 -45.59 47.12 -44.01
CA ASN A 179 -46.99 47.03 -43.56
C ASN A 179 -47.61 45.68 -43.10
N SER A 180 -47.93 45.62 -41.81
CA SER A 180 -49.34 45.59 -41.33
C SER A 180 -49.43 45.99 -39.84
N SER A 181 -50.55 46.59 -39.43
CA SER A 181 -50.75 47.23 -38.10
C SER A 181 -52.17 46.92 -37.56
N PRO A 182 -52.66 47.43 -36.40
CA PRO A 182 -52.39 46.84 -35.09
C PRO A 182 -53.64 46.47 -34.28
N THR A 183 -53.47 45.58 -33.29
CA THR A 183 -54.45 45.25 -32.22
C THR A 183 -53.74 44.43 -31.13
N THR A 184 -53.92 44.65 -29.82
CA THR A 184 -54.64 45.71 -29.09
C THR A 184 -54.10 45.84 -27.64
N GLN A 185 -54.57 46.84 -26.89
CA GLN A 185 -54.36 47.08 -25.45
C GLN A 185 -54.63 45.81 -24.58
N LYS A 186 -54.18 45.63 -23.32
CA LYS A 186 -53.84 46.59 -22.25
C LYS A 186 -53.10 45.88 -21.10
N TYR A 187 -52.32 46.58 -20.29
CA TYR A 187 -51.78 46.05 -19.04
C TYR A 187 -52.77 46.24 -17.88
N THR A 188 -53.02 45.17 -17.11
CA THR A 188 -53.52 45.25 -15.71
C THR A 188 -53.06 43.99 -14.97
N ALA A 189 -52.40 44.14 -13.83
CA ALA A 189 -51.84 43.03 -13.07
C ALA A 189 -52.90 42.33 -12.21
N THR A 190 -52.79 41.01 -12.05
CA THR A 190 -53.38 40.30 -10.90
C THR A 190 -52.54 39.08 -10.54
N SER A 191 -52.45 38.80 -9.24
CA SER A 191 -51.73 37.68 -8.62
C SER A 191 -52.27 36.31 -9.06
N GLY A 192 -51.40 35.29 -9.11
CA GLY A 192 -51.81 33.91 -9.42
C GLY A 192 -50.65 32.92 -9.53
N GLU A 193 -50.35 32.23 -8.42
CA GLU A 193 -49.60 30.97 -8.25
C GLU A 193 -48.84 30.33 -9.45
N LYS A 194 -47.57 29.97 -9.19
CA LYS A 194 -47.18 28.55 -9.16
C LYS A 194 -45.86 28.31 -8.40
N ASN A 195 -45.90 27.30 -7.53
CA ASN A 195 -44.75 26.78 -6.78
C ASN A 195 -43.66 26.22 -7.70
N ASN A 196 -42.38 26.42 -7.33
CA ASN A 196 -41.61 25.33 -6.71
C ASN A 196 -40.25 25.80 -6.18
N ASN A 197 -40.00 25.52 -4.90
CA ASN A 197 -38.70 25.72 -4.27
C ASN A 197 -37.79 24.52 -4.56
N ASN A 198 -36.53 24.72 -4.94
CA ASN A 198 -35.42 24.63 -3.96
C ASN A 198 -34.03 24.71 -4.61
N TYR A 199 -33.12 25.31 -3.84
CA TYR A 199 -31.70 25.47 -4.11
C TYR A 199 -30.92 24.27 -3.51
N PRO A 200 -29.85 23.76 -4.16
CA PRO A 200 -28.97 22.78 -3.52
C PRO A 200 -27.73 23.45 -2.90
N THR A 201 -27.64 23.44 -1.57
CA THR A 201 -26.42 23.79 -0.82
C THR A 201 -25.72 22.54 -0.28
N ASN A 202 -24.40 22.52 -0.48
CA ASN A 202 -23.37 21.83 0.32
C ASN A 202 -23.23 20.29 0.30
N CYS A 203 -21.96 19.88 0.40
CA CYS A 203 -21.51 18.50 0.46
C CYS A 203 -21.70 17.85 1.83
N SER A 204 -22.10 16.58 1.85
CA SER A 204 -21.73 15.61 2.88
C SER A 204 -21.87 14.17 2.34
N SER A 205 -20.99 13.29 2.80
CA SER A 205 -21.12 11.82 2.79
C SER A 205 -21.27 11.40 4.27
N PRO A 206 -21.79 10.20 4.66
CA PRO A 206 -21.61 8.93 3.95
C PRO A 206 -22.78 7.91 4.07
N ILE A 207 -22.44 6.64 3.79
CA ILE A 207 -23.15 5.37 4.05
C ILE A 207 -23.94 4.79 2.87
N LEU A 208 -23.47 3.60 2.48
CA LEU A 208 -23.97 2.74 1.43
C LEU A 208 -25.02 1.78 2.01
N ASN A 209 -26.25 1.81 1.51
CA ASN A 209 -27.21 0.74 1.76
C ASN A 209 -27.47 0.01 0.44
N LYS A 210 -26.93 -1.20 0.30
CA LYS A 210 -26.98 -1.97 -0.94
C LYS A 210 -27.24 -3.45 -0.67
N GLN A 211 -28.51 -3.83 -0.60
CA GLN A 211 -28.93 -5.17 -1.00
C GLN A 211 -30.06 -5.06 -2.04
N GLN A 212 -29.86 -5.77 -3.15
CA GLN A 212 -30.80 -5.85 -4.26
C GLN A 212 -31.82 -6.93 -3.93
N ASN A 213 -33.12 -6.57 -3.95
CA ASN A 213 -34.17 -7.57 -3.80
C ASN A 213 -34.36 -8.30 -5.14
N GLY A 214 -34.06 -9.60 -5.19
CA GLY A 214 -34.08 -10.36 -6.43
C GLY A 214 -34.08 -11.88 -6.19
N ARG A 215 -35.28 -12.47 -6.21
CA ARG A 215 -35.61 -13.91 -6.24
C ARG A 215 -35.12 -14.75 -5.05
N GLN A 216 -36.10 -15.31 -4.34
CA GLN A 216 -35.89 -16.35 -3.33
C GLN A 216 -35.26 -17.61 -3.96
N PHE A 217 -34.23 -18.14 -3.30
CA PHE A 217 -33.90 -19.55 -3.34
C PHE A 217 -33.81 -20.03 -1.89
N SER A 218 -34.58 -21.06 -1.54
CA SER A 218 -34.72 -21.54 -0.17
C SER A 218 -34.09 -22.92 -0.07
N GLU A 219 -33.02 -23.04 0.70
CA GLU A 219 -32.36 -24.32 0.93
C GLU A 219 -31.78 -24.38 2.35
N SER A 220 -32.49 -25.08 3.23
CA SER A 220 -31.89 -26.05 4.16
C SER A 220 -32.99 -26.71 4.99
N ASN A 221 -33.26 -27.98 4.71
CA ASN A 221 -33.79 -28.97 5.65
C ASN A 221 -33.82 -30.33 4.95
N ASN A 222 -32.73 -31.10 5.07
CA ASN A 222 -32.78 -32.51 4.69
C ASN A 222 -32.16 -33.38 5.79
N LYS A 223 -33.06 -34.01 6.55
CA LYS A 223 -32.75 -34.92 7.65
C LYS A 223 -32.93 -36.34 7.12
N VAL A 224 -31.83 -36.92 6.62
CA VAL A 224 -31.86 -38.28 6.05
C VAL A 224 -32.14 -39.30 7.15
N ASN A 225 -33.26 -40.01 7.03
CA ASN A 225 -33.60 -41.18 7.83
C ASN A 225 -34.00 -42.31 6.87
N PHE A 226 -33.22 -43.40 6.85
CA PHE A 226 -33.42 -44.52 5.93
C PHE A 226 -33.97 -45.73 6.68
N ARG A 227 -35.19 -46.16 6.34
CA ARG A 227 -35.73 -47.46 6.77
C ARG A 227 -36.65 -48.08 5.70
N SER A 228 -36.17 -49.20 5.13
CA SER A 228 -36.92 -50.41 4.77
C SER A 228 -38.31 -50.30 4.09
N ILE A 229 -38.33 -50.47 2.76
CA ILE A 229 -39.27 -51.28 1.95
C ILE A 229 -38.45 -51.78 0.74
N SER A 230 -38.31 -53.05 0.34
CA SER A 230 -38.66 -54.37 0.92
C SER A 230 -40.07 -54.94 0.80
N GLU A 231 -40.64 -54.98 -0.41
CA GLU A 231 -41.35 -56.11 -1.06
C GLU A 231 -41.32 -55.91 -2.59
#